data_AF-A0A2G1YD21-F1
#
_entry.id   AF-A0A2G1YD21-F1
#
_cell.length_a   1.000
_cell.length_b   1.000
_cell.length_c   1.000
_cell.angle_alpha   90.00
_cell.angle_beta   90.00
_cell.angle_gamma   90.00
#
_symmetry.space_group_name_H-M   'P 1'
#
loop_
_entity.id
_entity.type
_entity.pdbx_description
1 polymer ?
#
loop_
_entity_poly.entity_id
_entity_poly.type
_entity_poly.pdbx_seq_one_letter_code
_entity_poly.pdbx_strand_id
1 'polypeptide(L)'
;MKPFALLILSIPFIVFPLFWKPMQDKYVVLKNHLNQTDIKTEAYTVLRNKCNICHAKKKRTDIFTFENMDSLAFDIHKQVFIKKKMPKGKKVKLSDEEMTSLKNWLNSILNPL
;
A
#
# COMPACT_ATOMS: atom_id res chain seq x y z
N MET A 1 7.13 -70.45 25.57
CA MET A 1 7.92 -69.26 25.96
C MET A 1 7.97 -68.30 24.78
N LYS A 2 7.26 -67.17 24.86
CA LYS A 2 7.48 -65.98 24.03
C LYS A 2 7.23 -64.78 24.97
N PRO A 3 8.09 -63.76 24.94
CA PRO A 3 7.56 -62.47 24.52
C PRO A 3 8.52 -61.81 23.51
N PHE A 4 8.00 -61.60 22.30
CA PHE A 4 7.47 -60.32 21.83
C PHE A 4 8.59 -59.48 21.21
N ALA A 5 8.65 -59.58 19.89
CA ALA A 5 9.46 -58.76 19.02
C ALA A 5 9.19 -57.27 19.26
N LEU A 6 10.26 -56.49 19.31
CA LEU A 6 10.23 -55.04 19.19
C LEU A 6 9.56 -54.67 17.86
N LEU A 7 8.35 -54.08 17.92
CA LEU A 7 7.76 -53.34 16.82
C LEU A 7 7.97 -51.85 17.10
N ILE A 8 9.09 -51.31 16.63
CA ILE A 8 9.23 -49.86 16.48
C ILE A 8 8.32 -49.47 15.31
N LEU A 9 7.11 -49.03 15.62
CA LEU A 9 6.26 -48.31 14.66
C LEU A 9 6.96 -46.99 14.33
N SER A 10 7.81 -47.01 13.31
CA SER A 10 8.30 -45.80 12.65
C SER A 10 7.13 -45.17 11.91
N ILE A 11 6.35 -44.36 12.63
CA ILE A 11 5.35 -43.50 12.02
C ILE A 11 6.10 -42.61 11.03
N PRO A 12 5.82 -42.68 9.70
CA PRO A 12 6.54 -41.87 8.74
C PRO A 12 6.09 -40.42 8.95
N PHE A 13 6.94 -39.64 9.60
CA PHE A 13 6.86 -38.17 9.66
C PHE A 13 7.16 -37.55 8.26
N ILE A 14 6.69 -38.18 7.19
CA ILE A 14 6.99 -37.84 5.79
C ILE A 14 5.69 -37.73 4.96
N VAL A 15 4.53 -37.53 5.60
CA VAL A 15 3.26 -37.25 4.89
C VAL A 15 2.58 -35.96 5.39
N PHE A 16 3.34 -35.06 6.00
CA PHE A 16 2.81 -33.79 6.52
C PHE A 16 3.52 -32.53 5.97
N PRO A 17 3.56 -32.33 4.64
CA PRO A 17 3.64 -30.96 4.12
C PRO A 17 2.50 -30.59 3.16
N LEU A 18 1.40 -31.38 3.08
CA LEU A 18 0.31 -31.08 2.14
C LEU A 18 -0.88 -30.32 2.74
N PHE A 19 -0.95 -30.16 4.06
CA PHE A 19 -2.14 -29.63 4.75
C PHE A 19 -1.94 -28.28 5.47
N TRP A 20 -0.86 -27.53 5.20
CA TRP A 20 -0.60 -26.21 5.82
C TRP A 20 -0.73 -24.99 4.90
N LYS A 21 -1.03 -25.17 3.61
CA LYS A 21 -1.10 -24.05 2.66
C LYS A 21 -2.29 -23.07 2.82
N PRO A 22 -3.53 -23.45 3.22
CA PRO A 22 -4.67 -22.55 3.06
C PRO A 22 -4.72 -21.35 4.02
N MET A 23 -3.88 -21.34 5.08
CA MET A 23 -3.84 -20.24 6.05
C MET A 23 -2.87 -19.12 5.65
N GLN A 24 -1.75 -19.45 4.97
CA GLN A 24 -0.71 -18.48 4.64
C GLN A 24 -1.20 -17.46 3.59
N ASP A 25 -1.94 -17.92 2.59
CA ASP A 25 -2.38 -17.07 1.46
C ASP A 25 -3.37 -15.98 1.91
N LYS A 26 -4.34 -16.33 2.78
CA LYS A 26 -5.32 -15.35 3.30
C LYS A 26 -4.65 -14.27 4.14
N TYR A 27 -3.67 -14.63 4.96
CA TYR A 27 -2.92 -13.68 5.78
C TYR A 27 -2.13 -12.69 4.90
N VAL A 28 -1.44 -13.19 3.87
CA VAL A 28 -0.66 -12.35 2.96
C VAL A 28 -1.57 -11.38 2.20
N VAL A 29 -2.70 -11.83 1.67
CA VAL A 29 -3.67 -10.97 0.97
C VAL A 29 -4.23 -9.89 1.91
N LEU A 30 -4.65 -10.26 3.13
CA LEU A 30 -5.18 -9.30 4.10
C LEU A 30 -4.11 -8.26 4.50
N LYS A 31 -2.89 -8.71 4.76
CA LYS A 31 -1.78 -7.82 5.11
C LYS A 31 -1.47 -6.85 3.97
N ASN A 32 -1.47 -7.32 2.73
CA ASN A 32 -1.25 -6.46 1.56
C ASN A 32 -2.36 -5.44 1.39
N HIS A 33 -3.62 -5.84 1.59
CA HIS A 33 -4.75 -4.91 1.56
C HIS A 33 -4.65 -3.85 2.67
N LEU A 34 -4.33 -4.27 3.91
CA LEU A 34 -4.13 -3.34 5.04
C LEU A 34 -3.01 -2.34 4.76
N ASN A 35 -1.87 -2.83 4.26
CA ASN A 35 -0.75 -1.97 3.85
C ASN A 35 -1.17 -1.00 2.73
N GLN A 36 -1.93 -1.45 1.74
CA GLN A 36 -2.41 -0.58 0.66
C GLN A 36 -3.37 0.49 1.17
N THR A 37 -4.29 0.14 2.08
CA THR A 37 -5.20 1.11 2.70
C THR A 37 -4.44 2.15 3.53
N ASP A 38 -3.36 1.75 4.19
CA ASP A 38 -2.52 2.65 4.99
C ASP A 38 -1.78 3.65 4.08
N ILE A 39 -1.10 3.13 3.05
CA ILE A 39 -0.40 3.94 2.04
C ILE A 39 -1.32 4.97 1.38
N LYS A 40 -2.54 4.56 1.00
CA LYS A 40 -3.53 5.46 0.39
C LYS A 40 -4.02 6.52 1.37
N THR A 41 -4.23 6.16 2.63
CA THR A 41 -4.71 7.07 3.68
C THR A 41 -3.67 8.15 4.01
N GLU A 42 -2.40 7.77 4.12
CA GLU A 42 -1.31 8.72 4.31
C GLU A 42 -1.22 9.71 3.13
N ALA A 43 -1.21 9.19 1.89
CA ALA A 43 -1.15 10.03 0.70
C ALA A 43 -2.37 10.96 0.59
N TYR A 44 -3.57 10.50 0.94
CA TYR A 44 -4.76 11.34 0.97
C TYR A 44 -4.62 12.49 1.97
N THR A 45 -4.06 12.21 3.14
CA THR A 45 -3.80 13.24 4.16
C THR A 45 -2.86 14.32 3.62
N VAL A 46 -1.83 13.94 2.87
CA VAL A 46 -0.93 14.88 2.18
C VAL A 46 -1.68 15.71 1.14
N LEU A 47 -2.46 15.08 0.25
CA LEU A 47 -3.23 15.79 -0.78
C LEU A 47 -4.23 16.77 -0.17
N ARG A 48 -4.95 16.35 0.88
CA ARG A 48 -5.90 17.17 1.62
C ARG A 48 -5.23 18.39 2.25
N ASN A 49 -4.10 18.19 2.91
CA ASN A 49 -3.46 19.23 3.71
C ASN A 49 -2.51 20.12 2.90
N LYS A 50 -2.01 19.67 1.74
CA LYS A 50 -0.97 20.39 0.98
C LYS A 50 -1.42 20.83 -0.41
N CYS A 51 -2.33 20.09 -1.04
CA CYS A 51 -2.81 20.40 -2.39
C CYS A 51 -4.19 21.07 -2.34
N ASN A 52 -5.14 20.47 -1.61
CA ASN A 52 -6.53 20.93 -1.58
C ASN A 52 -6.71 22.32 -0.99
N ILE A 53 -5.85 22.75 -0.06
CA ILE A 53 -5.86 24.13 0.47
C ILE A 53 -5.85 25.16 -0.68
N CYS A 54 -4.99 24.94 -1.68
CA CYS A 54 -4.90 25.84 -2.83
C CYS A 54 -5.96 25.53 -3.90
N HIS A 55 -6.34 24.27 -4.10
CA HIS A 55 -7.31 23.87 -5.12
C HIS A 55 -8.72 24.37 -4.76
N ALA A 56 -9.11 24.27 -3.49
CA ALA A 56 -10.37 24.82 -2.98
C ALA A 56 -10.39 26.35 -3.10
N LYS A 57 -9.34 27.03 -2.62
CA LYS A 57 -9.26 28.50 -2.66
C LYS A 57 -9.30 29.08 -4.07
N LYS A 58 -8.62 28.41 -5.03
CA LYS A 58 -8.53 28.87 -6.42
C LYS A 58 -9.60 28.28 -7.33
N LYS A 59 -10.60 27.58 -6.78
CA LYS A 59 -11.68 26.90 -7.51
C LYS A 59 -11.13 26.09 -8.69
N ARG A 60 -10.08 25.31 -8.45
CA ARG A 60 -9.54 24.38 -9.46
C ARG A 60 -10.53 23.23 -9.65
N THR A 61 -10.58 22.69 -10.86
CA THR A 61 -11.46 21.57 -11.21
C THR A 61 -11.19 20.34 -10.35
N ASP A 62 -9.94 20.14 -9.93
CA ASP A 62 -9.51 18.89 -9.33
C ASP A 62 -9.35 19.05 -7.82
N ILE A 63 -10.43 18.92 -7.03
CA ILE A 63 -10.30 18.71 -5.59
C ILE A 63 -10.07 17.22 -5.37
N PHE A 64 -8.95 16.86 -4.74
CA PHE A 64 -8.61 15.46 -4.51
C PHE A 64 -9.43 14.90 -3.34
N THR A 65 -10.17 13.84 -3.58
CA THR A 65 -10.92 13.08 -2.58
C THR A 65 -10.35 11.67 -2.49
N PHE A 66 -10.70 10.93 -1.44
CA PHE A 66 -10.23 9.55 -1.28
C PHE A 66 -10.71 8.65 -2.43
N GLU A 67 -11.88 8.96 -2.98
CA GLU A 67 -12.54 8.23 -4.07
C GLU A 67 -11.90 8.54 -5.43
N ASN A 68 -11.51 9.80 -5.69
CA ASN A 68 -11.01 10.21 -7.00
C ASN A 68 -9.48 10.18 -7.14
N MET A 69 -8.73 10.13 -6.04
CA MET A 69 -7.27 10.34 -6.08
C MET A 69 -6.55 9.33 -6.98
N ASP A 70 -6.98 8.07 -6.99
CA ASP A 70 -6.35 7.02 -7.81
C ASP A 70 -6.53 7.31 -9.30
N SER A 71 -7.71 7.79 -9.72
CA SER A 71 -7.98 8.19 -11.10
C SER A 71 -7.14 9.41 -11.56
N LEU A 72 -6.67 10.20 -10.60
CA LEU A 72 -5.87 11.41 -10.83
C LEU A 72 -4.37 11.19 -10.58
N ALA A 73 -3.95 9.96 -10.24
CA ALA A 73 -2.58 9.64 -9.87
C ALA A 73 -1.55 10.06 -10.94
N PHE A 74 -1.86 9.85 -12.22
CA PHE A 74 -0.97 10.23 -13.32
C PHE A 74 -0.73 11.74 -13.36
N ASP A 75 -1.78 12.55 -13.22
CA ASP A 75 -1.67 14.00 -13.24
C ASP A 75 -0.96 14.53 -11.99
N ILE A 76 -1.25 13.95 -10.82
CA ILE A 76 -0.55 14.26 -9.58
C ILE A 76 0.96 13.98 -9.74
N HIS A 77 1.33 12.80 -10.23
CA HIS A 77 2.72 12.42 -10.47
C HIS A 77 3.41 13.41 -11.42
N LYS A 78 2.76 13.74 -12.53
CA LYS A 78 3.27 14.68 -13.53
C LYS A 78 3.47 16.07 -12.97
N GLN A 79 2.55 16.59 -12.16
CA GLN A 79 2.66 17.95 -11.61
C GLN A 79 3.68 18.05 -10.49
N VAL A 80 3.73 17.06 -9.59
CA VAL A 80 4.55 17.10 -8.37
C VAL A 80 5.99 16.65 -8.66
N PHE A 81 6.18 15.51 -9.32
CA PHE A 81 7.51 14.88 -9.41
C PHE A 81 8.22 15.17 -10.74
N ILE A 82 7.47 15.23 -11.84
CA ILE A 82 8.07 15.51 -13.16
C ILE A 82 8.23 17.01 -13.36
N LYS A 83 7.12 17.76 -13.31
CA LYS A 83 7.12 19.20 -13.59
C LYS A 83 7.55 20.05 -12.39
N LYS A 84 7.58 19.48 -11.17
CA LYS A 84 7.90 20.19 -9.93
C LYS A 84 7.10 21.49 -9.75
N LYS A 85 5.85 21.50 -10.22
CA LYS A 85 4.96 22.68 -10.22
C LYS A 85 4.11 22.77 -8.95
N MET A 86 4.08 21.71 -8.15
CA MET A 86 3.28 21.62 -6.93
C MET A 86 4.04 20.93 -5.80
N PRO A 87 3.70 21.25 -4.53
CA PRO A 87 2.75 22.30 -4.12
C PRO A 87 3.31 23.73 -4.32
N LYS A 88 2.42 24.73 -4.38
CA LYS A 88 2.78 26.12 -4.69
C LYS A 88 2.97 26.97 -3.43
N GLY A 89 4.05 27.74 -3.41
CA GLY A 89 4.34 28.72 -2.38
C GLY A 89 5.19 28.17 -1.24
N LYS A 90 5.91 29.06 -0.54
CA LYS A 90 6.89 28.66 0.50
C LYS A 90 6.25 28.07 1.77
N LYS A 91 4.99 28.43 2.06
CA LYS A 91 4.29 28.04 3.29
C LYS A 91 3.63 26.66 3.22
N VAL A 92 3.33 26.17 2.02
CA VAL A 92 2.63 24.89 1.80
C VAL A 92 3.58 23.95 1.06
N LYS A 93 4.72 23.66 1.68
CA LYS A 93 5.74 22.75 1.13
C LYS A 93 5.49 21.33 1.65
N LEU A 94 5.81 20.33 0.83
CA LEU A 94 5.93 18.94 1.29
C LEU A 94 7.18 18.81 2.16
N SER A 95 7.05 18.14 3.31
CA SER A 95 8.20 17.54 3.99
C SER A 95 8.71 16.33 3.19
N ASP A 96 9.89 15.83 3.55
CA ASP A 96 10.46 14.65 2.90
C ASP A 96 9.61 13.39 3.18
N GLU A 97 9.03 13.29 4.37
CA GLU A 97 8.08 12.24 4.75
C GLU A 97 6.80 12.32 3.91
N GLU A 98 6.19 13.50 3.80
CA GLU A 98 4.97 13.70 3.00
C GLU A 98 5.21 13.40 1.51
N MET A 99 6.39 13.76 1.01
CA MET A 99 6.80 13.46 -0.36
C MET A 99 7.01 11.97 -0.56
N THR A 100 7.54 11.27 0.45
CA THR A 100 7.73 9.82 0.43
C THR A 100 6.40 9.08 0.45
N SER A 101 5.47 9.41 1.36
CA SER A 101 4.13 8.82 1.40
C SER A 101 3.38 9.03 0.08
N LEU A 102 3.45 10.24 -0.50
CA LEU A 102 2.82 10.52 -1.79
C LEU A 102 3.45 9.71 -2.94
N LYS A 103 4.78 9.55 -2.94
CA LYS A 103 5.50 8.76 -3.96
C LYS A 103 5.20 7.27 -3.83
N ASN A 104 5.13 6.74 -2.61
CA ASN A 104 4.82 5.34 -2.35
C ASN A 104 3.42 4.97 -2.86
N TRP A 105 2.43 5.81 -2.57
CA TRP A 105 1.09 5.63 -3.12
C TRP A 105 1.06 5.74 -4.65
N LEU A 106 1.72 6.74 -5.24
CA LEU A 106 1.77 6.84 -6.70
C LEU A 106 2.41 5.62 -7.36
N ASN A 107 3.45 5.05 -6.75
CA ASN A 107 4.09 3.84 -7.25
C ASN A 107 3.15 2.63 -7.17
N SER A 108 2.35 2.50 -6.10
CA SER A 108 1.40 1.38 -5.99
C SER A 108 0.24 1.46 -6.99
N ILE A 109 -0.08 2.65 -7.49
CA ILE A 109 -1.12 2.85 -8.52
C ILE A 109 -0.54 2.77 -9.94
N LEU A 110 0.62 3.39 -10.20
CA LEU A 110 1.18 3.52 -11.56
C LEU A 110 2.05 2.33 -11.98
N ASN A 111 2.62 1.61 -11.02
CA ASN A 111 3.43 0.42 -11.27
C ASN A 111 2.93 -0.73 -10.38
N PRO A 112 1.69 -1.20 -10.57
CA PRO A 112 1.20 -2.38 -9.85
C PRO A 112 2.07 -3.58 -10.27
N LEU A 113 2.64 -4.26 -9.28
CA LEU A 113 3.38 -5.53 -9.48
C LEU A 113 2.46 -6.60 -10.07
#